data_AF-A0A420R2G0-F1
#
_entry.id   AF-A0A420R2G0-F1
#
_cell.length_a   1.000
_cell.length_b   1.000
_cell.length_c   1.000
_cell.angle_alpha   90.00
_cell.angle_beta   90.00
_cell.angle_gamma   90.00
#
_symmetry.space_group_name_H-M   'P 1'
#
loop_
_entity.id
_entity.type
_entity.pdbx_description
1 polymer ?
#
loop_
_entity_poly.entity_id
_entity_poly.type
_entity_poly.pdbx_seq_one_letter_code
_entity_poly.pdbx_strand_id
1 'polypeptide(L)'
;MPGRSHDEESGSGESESLLGRGHKRVKRFWEGFVDFAFQDDILKIAVGLILAAAFTDLVKSFVSDVLMPPVSILLPLNRNMEEKFAVLQKGPNYNKTTGYNTLHQAQEDGAVVLAYG
;
A
#
# COMPACT_ATOMS: atom_id res chain seq x y z
N MET A 1 46.46 8.10 54.49
CA MET A 1 46.58 8.26 53.01
C MET A 1 46.46 6.88 52.37
N PRO A 2 45.84 6.76 51.17
CA PRO A 2 44.80 5.77 50.86
C PRO A 2 45.14 4.79 49.72
N GLY A 3 44.23 3.83 49.44
CA GLY A 3 44.17 3.00 48.22
C GLY A 3 43.40 1.70 48.50
N ARG A 4 42.08 1.59 48.26
CA ARG A 4 41.30 1.60 47.00
C ARG A 4 41.73 0.50 46.03
N SER A 5 41.18 -0.70 46.21
CA SER A 5 41.14 -1.75 45.18
C SER A 5 40.25 -2.92 45.62
N HIS A 6 38.92 -2.77 45.60
CA HIS A 6 37.99 -3.92 45.60
C HIS A 6 36.62 -3.49 45.04
N ASP A 7 36.57 -2.96 43.81
CA ASP A 7 35.32 -2.61 43.13
C ASP A 7 35.43 -2.83 41.60
N GLU A 8 35.82 -4.02 41.12
CA GLU A 8 35.92 -4.25 39.64
C GLU A 8 35.38 -5.60 39.11
N GLU A 9 34.71 -6.45 39.91
CA GLU A 9 34.19 -7.75 39.42
C GLU A 9 32.67 -7.84 39.22
N SER A 10 31.91 -6.74 39.38
CA SER A 10 30.42 -6.77 39.32
C SER A 10 29.82 -6.64 37.90
N GLY A 11 30.57 -6.15 36.89
CA GLY A 11 29.96 -5.67 35.63
C GLY A 11 29.70 -6.68 34.51
N SER A 12 30.29 -7.88 34.57
CA SER A 12 30.25 -8.87 33.47
C SER A 12 29.10 -9.89 33.61
N GLY A 13 28.73 -10.28 34.83
CA GLY A 13 27.63 -11.22 35.07
C GLY A 13 26.24 -10.60 34.87
N GLU A 14 26.10 -9.29 35.08
CA GLU A 14 24.81 -8.58 34.96
C GLU A 14 24.38 -8.41 33.50
N SER A 15 25.35 -8.18 32.60
CA SER A 15 25.12 -7.97 31.16
C SER A 15 24.71 -9.26 30.43
N GLU A 16 25.25 -10.42 30.82
CA GLU A 16 24.77 -11.73 30.32
C GLU A 16 23.36 -12.07 30.84
N SER A 17 23.03 -11.68 32.08
CA SER A 17 21.69 -11.90 32.68
C SER A 17 20.57 -11.08 32.00
N LEU A 18 20.92 -9.95 31.37
CA LEU A 18 19.98 -9.05 30.71
C LEU A 18 19.65 -9.53 29.29
N LEU A 19 20.63 -10.06 28.58
CA LEU A 19 20.45 -10.65 27.25
C LEU A 19 19.58 -11.92 27.30
N GLY A 20 19.77 -12.76 28.32
CA GLY A 20 18.95 -13.97 28.52
C GLY A 20 17.49 -13.68 28.90
N ARG A 21 17.23 -12.58 29.64
CA ARG A 21 15.86 -12.17 30.04
C ARG A 21 15.04 -11.65 28.86
N GLY A 22 15.66 -10.95 27.92
CA GLY A 22 15.00 -10.46 26.71
C GLY A 22 14.50 -11.61 25.83
N HIS A 23 15.34 -12.59 25.57
CA HIS A 23 15.00 -13.73 24.71
C HIS A 23 13.83 -14.55 25.25
N LYS A 24 13.81 -14.82 26.57
CA LYS A 24 12.73 -15.59 27.22
C LYS A 24 11.38 -14.85 27.18
N ARG A 25 11.43 -13.53 27.30
CA ARG A 25 10.25 -12.66 27.22
C ARG A 25 9.68 -12.63 25.80
N VAL A 26 10.53 -12.43 24.80
CA VAL A 26 10.13 -12.43 23.37
C VAL A 26 9.56 -13.79 22.97
N LYS A 27 10.20 -14.90 23.39
CA LYS A 27 9.67 -16.24 23.12
C LYS A 27 8.25 -16.43 23.68
N ARG A 28 8.00 -15.98 24.91
CA ARG A 28 6.68 -16.06 25.54
C ARG A 28 5.63 -15.17 24.84
N PHE A 29 6.04 -14.00 24.36
CA PHE A 29 5.16 -13.15 23.55
C PHE A 29 4.85 -13.76 22.19
N TRP A 30 5.82 -14.42 21.55
CA TRP A 30 5.60 -15.12 20.29
C TRP A 30 4.63 -16.28 20.45
N GLU A 31 4.82 -17.14 21.46
CA GLU A 31 3.89 -18.22 21.79
C GLU A 31 2.47 -17.66 22.04
N GLY A 32 2.34 -16.59 22.84
CA GLY A 32 1.04 -15.95 23.08
C GLY A 32 0.41 -15.28 21.85
N PHE A 33 1.22 -14.73 20.93
CA PHE A 33 0.73 -14.18 19.67
C PHE A 33 0.23 -15.28 18.74
N VAL A 34 0.95 -16.39 18.66
CA VAL A 34 0.55 -17.56 17.87
C VAL A 34 -0.78 -18.11 18.39
N ASP A 35 -0.91 -18.29 19.70
CA ASP A 35 -2.17 -18.72 20.33
C ASP A 35 -3.32 -17.74 20.08
N PHE A 36 -3.04 -16.43 20.07
CA PHE A 36 -4.01 -15.39 19.72
C PHE A 36 -4.42 -15.44 18.24
N ALA A 37 -3.46 -15.55 17.31
CA ALA A 37 -3.72 -15.58 15.88
C ALA A 37 -4.51 -16.83 15.45
N PHE A 38 -4.36 -17.94 16.17
CA PHE A 38 -5.13 -19.17 15.94
C PHE A 38 -6.53 -19.17 16.54
N GLN A 39 -6.96 -18.11 17.22
CA GLN A 39 -8.34 -18.02 17.69
C GLN A 39 -9.30 -17.89 16.50
N ASP A 40 -10.35 -18.70 16.50
CA ASP A 40 -11.35 -18.75 15.43
C ASP A 40 -12.01 -17.39 15.14
N ASP A 41 -12.21 -16.55 16.15
CA ASP A 41 -12.82 -15.23 15.99
C ASP A 41 -11.92 -14.28 15.20
N ILE A 42 -10.63 -14.26 15.52
CA ILE A 42 -9.63 -13.40 14.88
C ILE A 42 -9.38 -13.86 13.45
N LEU A 43 -9.31 -15.17 13.23
CA LEU A 43 -9.09 -15.72 11.90
C LEU A 43 -10.25 -15.37 10.94
N LYS A 44 -11.50 -15.41 11.42
CA LYS A 44 -12.68 -14.98 10.64
C LYS A 44 -12.61 -13.50 10.26
N ILE A 45 -12.26 -12.63 11.20
CA ILE A 45 -12.10 -11.19 10.95
C ILE A 45 -10.98 -10.94 9.94
N ALA A 46 -9.82 -11.59 10.11
CA ALA A 46 -8.67 -11.43 9.22
C ALA A 46 -8.99 -11.87 7.79
N VAL A 47 -9.61 -13.05 7.62
CA VAL A 47 -10.02 -13.54 6.30
C VAL A 47 -11.03 -12.59 5.65
N GLY A 48 -12.00 -12.08 6.42
CA GLY A 48 -12.97 -11.10 5.93
C GLY A 48 -12.30 -9.82 5.40
N LEU A 49 -11.31 -9.28 6.11
CA LEU A 49 -10.58 -8.08 5.69
C LEU A 49 -9.73 -8.32 4.44
N ILE A 50 -9.04 -9.47 4.37
CA ILE A 50 -8.22 -9.84 3.20
C ILE A 50 -9.11 -9.97 1.95
N LEU A 51 -10.24 -10.66 2.08
CA LEU A 51 -11.20 -10.82 0.98
C LEU A 51 -11.83 -9.48 0.58
N ALA A 52 -12.16 -8.60 1.54
CA ALA A 52 -12.69 -7.28 1.23
C ALA A 52 -11.70 -6.41 0.45
N ALA A 53 -10.42 -6.41 0.85
CA ALA A 53 -9.38 -5.68 0.15
C ALA A 53 -9.18 -6.22 -1.28
N ALA A 54 -9.02 -7.54 -1.42
CA ALA A 54 -8.84 -8.17 -2.73
C ALA A 54 -10.06 -7.97 -3.64
N PHE A 55 -11.28 -8.08 -3.11
CA PHE A 55 -12.51 -7.86 -3.88
C PHE A 55 -12.63 -6.42 -4.36
N THR A 56 -12.23 -5.45 -3.54
CA THR A 56 -12.25 -4.03 -3.93
C THR A 56 -11.33 -3.77 -5.13
N ASP A 57 -10.13 -4.35 -5.13
CA ASP A 57 -9.19 -4.23 -6.26
C ASP A 57 -9.74 -4.89 -7.53
N LEU A 58 -10.35 -6.07 -7.41
CA LEU A 58 -11.00 -6.76 -8.53
C LEU A 58 -12.15 -5.94 -9.12
N VAL A 59 -13.03 -5.40 -8.26
CA VAL A 59 -14.13 -4.54 -8.70
C VAL A 59 -13.58 -3.26 -9.34
N LYS A 60 -12.51 -2.68 -8.81
CA LYS A 60 -11.89 -1.47 -9.38
C LYS A 60 -11.37 -1.71 -10.79
N SER A 61 -10.64 -2.80 -11.02
CA SER A 61 -10.19 -3.17 -12.38
C SER A 61 -11.37 -3.49 -13.28
N PHE A 62 -12.37 -4.23 -12.81
CA PHE A 62 -13.56 -4.51 -13.62
C PHE A 62 -14.33 -3.25 -14.01
N VAL A 63 -14.52 -2.31 -13.08
CA VAL A 63 -15.17 -1.03 -13.36
C VAL A 63 -14.34 -0.23 -14.35
N SER A 64 -13.03 -0.12 -14.13
CA SER A 64 -12.10 0.60 -15.01
C SER A 64 -12.09 0.04 -16.44
N ASP A 65 -11.93 -1.27 -16.57
CA ASP A 65 -11.56 -1.87 -17.85
C ASP A 65 -12.80 -2.29 -18.66
N VAL A 66 -13.92 -2.59 -17.99
CA VAL A 66 -15.14 -3.11 -18.64
C VAL A 66 -16.29 -2.13 -18.58
N LEU A 67 -16.48 -1.41 -17.46
CA LEU A 67 -17.61 -0.49 -17.32
C LEU A 67 -17.31 0.93 -17.78
N MET A 68 -16.11 1.47 -17.56
CA MET A 68 -15.79 2.82 -18.04
C MET A 68 -15.93 2.99 -19.56
N PRO A 69 -15.52 2.04 -20.43
CA PRO A 69 -15.66 2.25 -21.87
C PRO A 69 -17.13 2.40 -22.32
N PRO A 70 -18.08 1.52 -21.90
CA PRO A 70 -19.51 1.70 -22.21
C PRO A 70 -20.16 2.88 -21.49
N VAL A 71 -19.83 3.10 -20.21
CA VAL A 71 -20.39 4.21 -19.41
C VAL A 71 -19.95 5.57 -19.97
N SER A 72 -18.69 5.67 -20.42
CA SER A 72 -18.16 6.88 -21.07
C SER A 72 -18.90 7.25 -22.35
N ILE A 73 -19.54 6.28 -23.02
CA ILE A 73 -20.31 6.52 -24.25
C ILE A 73 -21.77 6.85 -23.91
N LEU A 74 -22.32 6.24 -22.87
CA LEU A 74 -23.74 6.33 -22.50
C LEU A 74 -24.08 7.51 -21.58
N LEU A 75 -23.13 7.98 -20.77
CA LEU A 75 -23.25 9.18 -19.93
C LEU A 75 -22.42 10.34 -20.52
N PRO A 76 -22.90 11.05 -21.56
CA PRO A 76 -22.27 12.29 -22.05
C PRO A 76 -22.62 13.48 -21.13
N LEU A 77 -22.71 13.26 -19.82
CA LEU A 77 -23.08 14.29 -18.85
C LEU A 77 -21.80 14.93 -18.31
N ASN A 78 -21.50 16.11 -18.84
CA ASN A 78 -20.53 17.10 -18.34
C ASN A 78 -19.06 17.01 -18.80
N ARG A 79 -18.80 16.82 -20.10
CA ARG A 79 -17.60 17.37 -20.75
C ARG A 79 -17.68 18.91 -20.89
N ASN A 80 -17.93 19.62 -19.79
CA ASN A 80 -18.03 21.07 -19.78
C ASN A 80 -16.95 21.69 -18.87
N MET A 81 -15.82 22.00 -19.49
CA MET A 81 -14.97 23.19 -19.24
C MET A 81 -13.97 23.20 -18.07
N GLU A 82 -13.71 22.06 -17.41
CA GLU A 82 -12.58 21.93 -16.44
C GLU A 82 -11.46 20.96 -16.87
N GLU A 83 -11.66 20.19 -17.94
CA GLU A 83 -10.67 19.25 -18.48
C GLU A 83 -10.37 19.45 -19.97
N LYS A 84 -10.23 20.67 -20.48
CA LYS A 84 -9.55 20.85 -21.77
C LYS A 84 -8.07 20.59 -21.57
N PHE A 85 -7.57 19.59 -22.30
CA PHE A 85 -6.15 19.28 -22.31
C PHE A 85 -5.63 19.23 -23.74
N ALA A 86 -4.48 19.87 -23.95
CA ALA A 86 -3.72 19.78 -25.18
C ALA A 86 -2.61 18.74 -25.00
N VAL A 87 -2.58 17.74 -25.87
CA VAL A 87 -1.48 16.76 -25.91
C VAL A 87 -0.33 17.41 -26.66
N LEU A 88 0.72 17.77 -25.92
CA LEU A 88 1.92 18.42 -26.47
C LEU A 88 2.86 17.41 -27.10
N GLN A 89 2.95 16.21 -26.51
CA GLN A 89 3.74 15.10 -27.03
C GLN A 89 2.94 13.80 -26.94
N LYS A 90 2.89 13.09 -28.04
CA LYS A 90 2.11 11.86 -28.22
C LYS A 90 2.85 10.68 -27.60
N GLY A 91 2.13 9.85 -26.86
CA GLY A 91 2.62 8.60 -26.32
C GLY A 91 2.81 7.51 -27.40
N PRO A 92 3.40 6.37 -27.05
CA PRO A 92 3.74 5.29 -27.99
C PRO A 92 2.54 4.71 -28.73
N ASN A 93 1.34 4.73 -28.13
CA ASN A 93 0.13 4.14 -28.70
C ASN A 93 -0.84 5.20 -29.25
N TYR A 94 -0.34 6.39 -29.59
CA TYR A 94 -1.18 7.46 -30.13
C TYR A 94 -1.80 7.10 -31.48
N ASN A 95 -3.13 6.92 -31.51
CA ASN A 95 -3.88 6.75 -32.74
C ASN A 95 -4.37 8.11 -33.27
N LYS A 96 -3.94 8.50 -34.48
CA LYS A 96 -4.31 9.78 -35.12
C LYS A 96 -5.80 9.93 -35.39
N THR A 97 -6.55 8.84 -35.53
CA THR A 97 -8.00 8.88 -35.81
C THR A 97 -8.87 8.94 -34.56
N THR A 98 -8.34 8.54 -33.39
CA THR A 98 -9.13 8.43 -32.15
C THR A 98 -8.63 9.35 -31.03
N GLY A 99 -7.38 9.79 -31.07
CA GLY A 99 -6.78 10.64 -30.03
C GLY A 99 -6.81 10.01 -28.64
N TYR A 100 -6.54 10.82 -27.61
CA TYR A 100 -6.83 10.45 -26.22
C TYR A 100 -8.14 11.11 -25.80
N ASN A 101 -9.01 10.32 -25.18
CA ASN A 101 -10.34 10.77 -24.78
C ASN A 101 -10.39 11.34 -23.36
N THR A 102 -9.38 11.06 -22.54
CA THR A 102 -9.25 11.54 -21.16
C THR A 102 -7.80 11.92 -20.85
N LEU A 103 -7.61 12.82 -19.88
CA LEU A 103 -6.29 13.18 -19.36
C LEU A 103 -5.54 11.97 -18.82
N HIS A 104 -6.26 11.09 -18.11
CA HIS A 104 -5.69 9.89 -17.51
C HIS A 104 -5.14 8.93 -18.57
N GLN A 105 -5.90 8.70 -19.64
CA GLN A 105 -5.46 7.84 -20.76
C GLN A 105 -4.20 8.39 -21.43
N ALA A 106 -4.12 9.71 -21.58
CA ALA A 106 -2.94 10.34 -22.15
C ALA A 106 -1.72 10.22 -21.21
N GLN A 107 -1.91 10.39 -19.90
CA GLN A 107 -0.84 10.27 -18.91
C GLN A 107 -0.35 8.82 -18.73
N GLU A 108 -1.25 7.84 -18.76
CA GLU A 108 -0.93 6.41 -18.72
C GLU A 108 -0.16 5.96 -19.96
N ASP A 109 -0.48 6.50 -21.14
CA ASP A 109 0.30 6.28 -22.36
C ASP A 109 1.60 7.10 -22.40
N GLY A 110 1.96 7.76 -21.29
CA GLY A 110 3.18 8.58 -21.17
C GLY A 110 3.17 9.82 -22.06
N ALA A 111 2.00 10.24 -22.55
CA ALA A 111 1.84 11.44 -23.34
C ALA A 111 1.99 12.68 -22.44
N VAL A 112 2.75 13.66 -22.91
CA VAL A 112 2.88 14.93 -22.20
C VAL A 112 1.65 15.78 -22.51
N VAL A 113 0.83 16.01 -21.49
CA VAL A 113 -0.42 16.77 -21.59
C VAL A 113 -0.34 18.08 -20.82
N LEU A 114 -0.87 19.12 -21.43
CA LEU A 114 -1.12 20.41 -20.79
C LEU A 114 -2.63 20.51 -20.52
N ALA A 115 -3.03 20.29 -19.28
CA ALA A 115 -4.38 20.58 -18.81
C ALA A 115 -4.53 22.09 -18.60
N TYR A 116 -5.51 22.73 -19.23
CA TYR A 116 -5.72 24.18 -19.14
C TYR A 116 -7.14 24.60 -18.72
N GLY A 117 -7.95 23.66 -18.20
CA GLY A 117 -9.34 23.92 -17.81
C GLY A 117 -10.30 23.70 -18.98
#